data_AF-A0A7W5VUL0-F1
#
_entry.id   AF-A0A7W5VUL0-F1
#
_cell.length_a   1.000
_cell.length_b   1.000
_cell.length_c   1.000
_cell.angle_alpha   90.00
_cell.angle_beta   90.00
_cell.angle_gamma   90.00
#
_symmetry.space_group_name_H-M   'P 1'
#
loop_
_entity.id
_entity.type
_entity.pdbx_description
1 polymer ?
#
loop_
_entity_poly.entity_id
_entity_poly.type
_entity_poly.pdbx_seq_one_letter_code
_entity_poly.pdbx_strand_id
1 'polypeptide(L)'
;MRQFGQGDRLKSAIAQTFADPDGYIAAKDSIAEAAKQIAAPLYRKAYANPVHFSETLEGILNTPAGKQALQHAEQLAANEQVPFQQLFVNVADNGSATVKRVPDTRGWDYIKRAMDDMIDGQTDSITKKVTNEGRILAVLKNKMLGEVDRLNPDYKAARQAFAGQAQLDDALEAGRDVFKASPEAFKRTVVGMTDAQKASARVGAAETLRAQIDATGATNNAVLRIFSKPQQVRNLQALFETPEKFAEFRKTIFAEARKRATYQAVKGNSTTVRQAADMADAGGLQEGLELAKGVATGRPINATLQWVGSRLKMLGGFTPEVANSVAKQLMASEPGAARSVLSNIQRIEQMQVSAEQKRQAVQAFLSRALAIGGGMATAENAR
;
A
#
# COMPACT_ATOMS: atom_id res chain seq x y z
N MET A 1 1.94 24.26 0.18
CA MET A 1 1.01 23.12 0.15
C MET A 1 1.54 22.10 -0.84
N ARG A 2 1.89 20.88 -0.40
CA ARG A 2 2.36 19.83 -1.32
C ARG A 2 1.18 19.34 -2.15
N GLN A 3 1.32 19.37 -3.47
CA GLN A 3 0.32 18.93 -4.43
C GLN A 3 0.33 17.38 -4.44
N PHE A 4 -0.45 16.77 -3.54
CA PHE A 4 -0.58 15.32 -3.44
C PHE A 4 -1.10 14.71 -4.76
N GLY A 5 -0.52 13.58 -5.17
CA GLY A 5 -0.95 12.79 -6.32
C GLY A 5 -2.35 12.20 -6.11
N GLN A 6 -3.01 11.75 -7.18
CA GLN A 6 -4.41 11.30 -7.11
C GLN A 6 -4.62 9.98 -6.37
N GLY A 7 -3.61 9.11 -6.32
CA GLY A 7 -3.61 7.96 -5.40
C GLY A 7 -3.67 8.40 -3.94
N ASP A 8 -2.95 9.48 -3.63
CA ASP A 8 -2.79 9.99 -2.27
C ASP A 8 -4.08 10.58 -1.69
N ARG A 9 -5.03 11.05 -2.53
CA ARG A 9 -6.29 11.62 -2.04
C ARG A 9 -7.29 10.58 -1.58
N LEU A 10 -7.42 9.48 -2.31
CA LEU A 10 -8.25 8.34 -1.88
C LEU A 10 -7.63 7.68 -0.65
N LYS A 11 -6.30 7.55 -0.63
CA LYS A 11 -5.55 7.17 0.57
C LYS A 11 -5.82 8.13 1.74
N SER A 12 -5.80 9.44 1.51
CA SER A 12 -6.08 10.46 2.53
C SER A 12 -7.50 10.37 3.08
N ALA A 13 -8.50 10.07 2.24
CA ALA A 13 -9.89 9.88 2.67
C ALA A 13 -10.05 8.63 3.57
N ILE A 14 -9.35 7.54 3.24
CA ILE A 14 -9.28 6.35 4.09
C ILE A 14 -8.53 6.68 5.39
N ALA A 15 -7.42 7.40 5.30
CA ALA A 15 -6.59 7.82 6.43
C ALA A 15 -7.33 8.70 7.44
N GLN A 16 -8.15 9.64 6.95
CA GLN A 16 -8.93 10.55 7.79
C GLN A 16 -10.04 9.85 8.59
N THR A 17 -10.49 8.67 8.15
CA THR A 17 -11.68 8.03 8.72
C THR A 17 -11.39 6.71 9.46
N PHE A 18 -10.39 5.96 9.01
CA PHE A 18 -9.98 4.72 9.65
C PHE A 18 -8.65 4.90 10.40
N ALA A 19 -7.57 5.12 9.65
CA ALA A 19 -6.20 5.43 10.05
C ALA A 19 -5.34 5.39 8.78
N ASP A 20 -4.13 5.93 8.83
CA ASP A 20 -3.20 5.88 7.69
C ASP A 20 -3.03 4.44 7.18
N PRO A 21 -3.46 4.11 5.95
CA PRO A 21 -3.39 2.76 5.42
C PRO A 21 -1.94 2.27 5.23
N ASP A 22 -1.03 3.17 4.86
CA ASP A 22 0.39 2.86 4.74
C ASP A 22 1.03 2.68 6.14
N GLY A 23 0.28 3.02 7.20
CA GLY A 23 0.65 2.89 8.60
C GLY A 23 0.38 1.51 9.21
N TYR A 24 -0.09 0.49 8.46
CA TYR A 24 -0.33 -0.85 9.03
C TYR A 24 0.94 -1.46 9.67
N ILE A 25 2.05 -1.47 8.92
CA ILE A 25 3.32 -2.02 9.42
C ILE A 25 3.83 -1.16 10.57
N ALA A 26 3.78 0.16 10.43
CA ALA A 26 4.16 1.09 11.50
C ALA A 26 3.30 0.92 12.76
N ALA A 27 1.99 0.65 12.61
CA ALA A 27 1.08 0.37 13.70
C ALA A 27 1.44 -0.96 14.38
N LYS A 28 1.71 -2.01 13.61
CA LYS A 28 2.16 -3.31 14.15
C LYS A 28 3.47 -3.16 14.92
N ASP A 29 4.45 -2.46 14.35
CA ASP A 29 5.73 -2.18 15.01
C ASP A 29 5.52 -1.33 16.27
N SER A 30 4.64 -0.33 16.22
CA SER A 30 4.33 0.52 17.39
C SER A 30 3.64 -0.25 18.51
N ILE A 31 2.74 -1.19 18.19
CA ILE A 31 2.07 -2.05 19.16
C ILE A 31 3.10 -3.00 19.79
N ALA A 32 3.98 -3.60 18.98
CA ALA A 32 5.03 -4.48 19.46
C ALA A 32 6.03 -3.74 20.37
N GLU A 33 6.45 -2.53 19.99
CA GLU A 33 7.36 -1.73 20.80
C GLU A 33 6.68 -1.22 22.07
N ALA A 34 5.42 -0.77 22.00
CA ALA A 34 4.64 -0.39 23.18
C ALA A 34 4.45 -1.58 24.14
N ALA A 35 4.18 -2.78 23.60
CA ALA A 35 4.12 -4.01 24.39
C ALA A 35 5.42 -4.27 25.12
N LYS A 36 6.56 -4.13 24.43
CA LYS A 36 7.89 -4.28 25.03
C LYS A 36 8.14 -3.23 26.10
N GLN A 37 7.86 -1.96 25.85
CA GLN A 37 8.12 -0.86 26.80
C GLN A 37 7.25 -0.96 28.06
N ILE A 38 5.99 -1.35 27.92
CA ILE A 38 5.06 -1.51 29.05
C ILE A 38 5.37 -2.79 29.83
N ALA A 39 5.60 -3.91 29.14
CA ALA A 39 5.75 -5.20 29.78
C ALA A 39 7.17 -5.43 30.34
N ALA A 40 8.23 -4.90 29.71
CA ALA A 40 9.61 -5.12 30.16
C ALA A 40 9.88 -4.75 31.64
N PRO A 41 9.46 -3.60 32.18
CA PRO A 41 9.63 -3.32 33.61
C PRO A 41 8.84 -4.28 34.50
N LEU A 42 7.65 -4.70 34.08
CA LEU A 42 6.81 -5.65 34.82
C LEU A 42 7.43 -7.05 34.82
N TYR A 43 7.94 -7.52 33.68
CA TYR A 43 8.65 -8.79 33.58
C TYR A 43 9.96 -8.78 34.38
N ARG A 44 10.72 -7.67 34.38
CA ARG A 44 11.91 -7.54 35.24
C ARG A 44 11.55 -7.68 36.72
N LYS A 45 10.47 -7.03 37.16
CA LYS A 45 9.96 -7.16 38.53
C LYS A 45 9.51 -8.61 38.82
N ALA A 46 8.78 -9.22 37.89
CA ALA A 46 8.33 -10.61 38.02
C ALA A 46 9.51 -11.58 38.14
N TYR A 47 10.57 -11.42 37.33
CA TYR A 47 11.74 -12.29 37.34
C TYR A 47 12.61 -12.11 38.60
N ALA A 48 12.51 -10.98 39.29
CA ALA A 48 13.18 -10.80 40.58
C ALA A 48 12.54 -11.62 41.71
N ASN A 49 11.26 -12.01 41.56
CA ASN A 49 10.55 -12.85 42.52
C ASN A 49 10.63 -14.32 42.06
N PRO A 50 11.36 -15.20 42.75
CA PRO A 50 11.43 -16.61 42.38
C PRO A 50 10.09 -17.30 42.65
N VAL A 51 9.62 -18.10 41.69
CA VAL A 51 8.50 -19.03 41.91
C VAL A 51 9.03 -20.21 42.71
N HIS A 52 8.58 -20.33 43.95
CA HIS A 52 8.94 -21.46 44.80
C HIS A 52 8.36 -22.77 44.28
N PHE A 53 9.01 -23.87 44.65
CA PHE A 53 8.53 -25.21 44.37
C PHE A 53 7.10 -25.43 44.89
N SER A 54 6.26 -26.08 44.09
CA SER A 54 4.96 -26.60 44.52
C SER A 54 4.68 -27.97 43.92
N GLU A 55 3.95 -28.81 44.66
CA GLU A 55 3.56 -30.16 44.21
C GLU A 55 2.76 -30.12 42.90
N THR A 56 1.99 -29.05 42.68
CA THR A 56 1.24 -28.86 41.45
C THR A 56 2.16 -28.66 40.25
N LEU A 57 3.18 -27.80 40.38
CA LEU A 57 4.15 -27.56 39.32
C LEU A 57 5.02 -28.79 39.05
N GLU A 58 5.42 -29.51 40.08
CA GLU A 58 6.13 -30.79 39.94
C GLU A 58 5.27 -31.82 39.20
N GLY A 59 4.01 -31.98 39.60
CA GLY A 59 3.08 -32.90 38.95
C GLY A 59 2.92 -32.60 37.46
N ILE A 60 2.91 -31.33 37.08
CA ILE A 60 2.84 -30.89 35.68
C ILE A 60 4.12 -31.26 34.92
N LEU A 61 5.30 -30.95 35.47
CA LEU A 61 6.58 -31.30 34.84
C LEU A 61 6.80 -32.81 34.72
N ASN A 62 6.17 -33.61 35.57
CA ASN A 62 6.25 -35.07 35.50
C ASN A 62 5.37 -35.70 34.40
N THR A 63 4.41 -34.96 33.84
CA THR A 63 3.64 -35.44 32.68
C THR A 63 4.52 -35.55 31.42
N PRO A 64 4.17 -36.41 30.44
CA PRO A 64 4.91 -36.47 29.17
C PRO A 64 5.01 -35.11 28.47
N ALA A 65 3.89 -34.37 28.41
CA ALA A 65 3.85 -33.04 27.83
C ALA A 65 4.70 -32.02 28.61
N GLY A 66 4.69 -32.09 29.96
CA GLY A 66 5.50 -31.22 30.80
C GLY A 66 7.00 -31.46 30.62
N LYS A 67 7.43 -32.72 30.49
CA LYS A 67 8.84 -33.06 30.20
C LYS A 67 9.28 -32.55 28.83
N GLN A 68 8.43 -32.71 27.82
CA GLN A 68 8.70 -32.20 26.48
C GLN A 68 8.79 -30.67 26.46
N ALA A 69 7.86 -29.99 27.13
CA ALA A 69 7.87 -28.54 27.26
C ALA A 69 9.11 -28.03 28.00
N LEU A 70 9.56 -28.74 29.05
CA LEU A 70 10.78 -28.42 29.78
C LEU A 70 12.02 -28.53 28.88
N GLN A 71 12.16 -29.63 28.13
CA GLN A 71 13.28 -29.82 27.20
C GLN A 71 13.31 -28.74 26.12
N HIS A 72 12.14 -28.40 25.55
CA HIS A 72 12.05 -27.34 24.56
C HIS A 72 12.37 -25.96 25.17
N ALA A 73 11.90 -25.68 26.38
CA ALA A 73 12.22 -24.46 27.12
C ALA A 73 13.72 -24.31 27.40
N GLU A 74 14.39 -25.39 27.79
CA GLU A 74 15.84 -25.42 27.98
C GLU A 74 16.59 -25.09 26.68
N GLN A 75 16.12 -25.61 25.53
CA GLN A 75 16.69 -25.28 24.22
C GLN A 75 16.49 -23.81 23.87
N LEU A 76 15.28 -23.26 24.06
CA LEU A 76 14.99 -21.85 23.82
C LEU A 76 15.88 -20.94 24.67
N ALA A 77 15.99 -21.22 25.97
CA ALA A 77 16.84 -20.46 26.88
C ALA A 77 18.33 -20.56 26.50
N ALA A 78 18.82 -21.77 26.15
CA ALA A 78 20.19 -21.96 25.71
C ALA A 78 20.51 -21.19 24.43
N ASN A 79 19.59 -21.16 23.47
CA ASN A 79 19.72 -20.40 22.22
C ASN A 79 19.74 -18.89 22.46
N GLU A 80 19.00 -18.40 23.45
CA GLU A 80 19.06 -17.00 23.91
C GLU A 80 20.26 -16.70 24.82
N GLN A 81 21.12 -17.70 25.10
CA GLN A 81 22.27 -17.61 26.02
C GLN A 81 21.87 -17.22 27.46
N VAL A 82 20.72 -17.71 27.90
CA VAL A 82 20.14 -17.43 29.20
C VAL A 82 20.30 -18.65 30.11
N PRO A 83 20.84 -18.50 31.34
CA PRO A 83 20.95 -19.61 32.26
C PRO A 83 19.55 -20.09 32.68
N PHE A 84 19.26 -21.37 32.43
CA PHE A 84 18.01 -22.03 32.81
C PHE A 84 18.20 -22.84 34.09
N GLN A 85 18.55 -22.23 35.23
CA GLN A 85 18.78 -23.01 36.46
C GLN A 85 18.43 -22.23 37.74
N GLN A 86 17.49 -22.78 38.51
CA GLN A 86 17.43 -22.59 39.96
C GLN A 86 17.48 -23.95 40.65
N LEU A 87 18.34 -24.07 41.65
CA LEU A 87 18.48 -25.26 42.48
C LEU A 87 17.71 -25.02 43.77
N PHE A 88 16.69 -25.83 44.05
CA PHE A 88 16.03 -25.86 45.34
C PHE A 88 16.57 -27.02 46.16
N VAL A 89 17.03 -26.69 47.36
CA VAL A 89 17.38 -27.69 48.37
C VAL A 89 16.16 -27.89 49.25
N ASN A 90 15.49 -29.03 49.11
CA ASN A 90 14.42 -29.40 50.01
C ASN A 90 15.02 -30.24 51.16
N VAL A 91 15.04 -29.68 52.36
CA VAL A 91 15.48 -30.36 53.58
C VAL A 91 14.25 -30.97 54.23
N ALA A 92 14.13 -32.30 54.18
CA ALA A 92 13.06 -33.02 54.84
C ALA A 92 13.25 -33.00 56.37
N ASP A 93 12.17 -33.22 57.13
CA ASP A 93 12.16 -33.20 58.60
C ASP A 93 13.12 -34.22 59.24
N ASN A 94 13.56 -35.22 58.47
CA ASN A 94 14.57 -36.22 58.86
C ASN A 94 16.03 -35.77 58.61
N GLY A 95 16.26 -34.51 58.21
CA GLY A 95 17.58 -33.96 57.93
C GLY A 95 18.16 -34.33 56.56
N SER A 96 17.44 -35.07 55.71
CA SER A 96 17.88 -35.37 54.35
C SER A 96 17.62 -34.18 53.41
N ALA A 97 18.66 -33.75 52.70
CA ALA A 97 18.57 -32.67 51.72
C ALA A 97 18.47 -33.26 50.31
N THR A 98 17.35 -33.04 49.62
CA THR A 98 17.19 -33.35 48.20
C THR A 98 17.36 -32.09 47.38
N VAL A 99 18.30 -32.08 46.44
CA VAL A 99 18.49 -30.97 45.50
C VAL A 99 17.64 -31.25 44.27
N LYS A 100 16.54 -30.51 44.11
CA LYS A 100 15.72 -30.55 42.90
C LYS A 100 16.00 -29.30 42.07
N ARG A 101 16.31 -29.49 40.79
CA ARG A 101 16.36 -28.39 39.82
C ARG A 101 14.93 -28.00 39.50
N VAL A 102 14.55 -26.76 39.81
CA VAL A 102 13.20 -26.24 39.53
C VAL A 102 13.36 -24.99 38.67
N PRO A 103 12.49 -24.77 37.68
CA PRO A 103 12.51 -23.53 36.92
C PRO A 103 12.29 -22.32 37.83
N ASP A 104 13.06 -21.25 37.62
CA ASP A 104 12.76 -19.92 38.15
C ASP A 104 11.58 -19.30 37.36
N THR A 105 11.13 -18.11 37.74
CA THR A 105 10.02 -17.43 37.04
C THR A 105 10.30 -17.28 35.54
N ARG A 106 11.56 -17.02 35.17
CA ARG A 106 11.97 -16.93 33.77
C ARG A 106 11.92 -18.30 33.07
N GLY A 107 12.35 -19.36 33.74
CA GLY A 107 12.21 -20.73 33.25
C GLY A 107 10.74 -21.12 33.03
N TRP A 108 9.84 -20.72 33.93
CA TRP A 108 8.40 -20.91 33.74
C TRP A 108 7.83 -20.13 32.55
N ASP A 109 8.37 -18.94 32.23
CA ASP A 109 8.02 -18.22 31.01
C ASP A 109 8.46 -18.96 29.74
N TYR A 110 9.68 -19.54 29.72
CA TYR A 110 10.10 -20.39 28.59
C TYR A 110 9.25 -21.66 28.48
N ILE A 111 8.89 -22.31 29.59
CA ILE A 111 8.01 -23.47 29.59
C ILE A 111 6.62 -23.11 29.05
N LYS A 112 6.08 -21.94 29.42
CA LYS A 112 4.85 -21.42 28.83
C LYS A 112 4.99 -21.31 27.31
N ARG A 113 6.04 -20.66 26.81
CA ARG A 113 6.27 -20.49 25.35
C ARG A 113 6.36 -21.84 24.63
N ALA A 114 7.13 -22.77 25.19
CA ALA A 114 7.22 -24.13 24.65
C ALA A 114 5.85 -24.84 24.61
N MET A 115 5.02 -24.69 25.66
CA MET A 115 3.65 -25.23 25.67
C MET A 115 2.75 -24.52 24.64
N ASP A 116 2.91 -23.22 24.41
CA ASP A 116 2.19 -22.49 23.36
C ASP A 116 2.58 -23.04 21.97
N ASP A 117 3.86 -23.22 21.68
CA ASP A 117 4.33 -23.77 20.42
C ASP A 117 3.79 -25.19 20.17
N MET A 118 3.74 -26.02 21.22
CA MET A 118 3.14 -27.36 21.16
C MET A 118 1.63 -27.30 20.86
N ILE A 119 0.91 -26.33 21.42
CA ILE A 119 -0.53 -26.13 21.16
C ILE A 119 -0.75 -25.62 19.73
N ASP A 120 0.11 -24.72 19.25
CA ASP A 120 0.05 -24.19 17.90
C ASP A 120 0.30 -25.28 16.85
N GLY A 121 1.24 -26.20 17.12
CA GLY A 121 1.44 -27.41 16.31
C GLY A 121 0.21 -28.35 16.27
N GLN A 122 -0.70 -28.21 17.23
CA GLN A 122 -1.96 -28.95 17.34
C GLN A 122 -3.18 -28.14 16.85
N THR A 123 -2.94 -27.00 16.22
CA THR A 123 -3.97 -26.10 15.70
C THR A 123 -3.88 -26.02 14.19
N ASP A 124 -4.96 -26.39 13.50
CA ASP A 124 -5.01 -26.32 12.05
C ASP A 124 -4.92 -24.85 11.59
N SER A 125 -3.94 -24.55 10.73
CA SER A 125 -3.61 -23.17 10.35
C SER A 125 -4.72 -22.47 9.56
N ILE A 126 -5.59 -23.25 8.89
CA ILE A 126 -6.66 -22.77 8.00
C ILE A 126 -8.00 -22.69 8.73
N THR A 127 -8.40 -23.79 9.37
CA THR A 127 -9.68 -23.96 10.04
C THR A 127 -9.67 -23.48 11.50
N LYS A 128 -8.47 -23.21 12.05
CA LYS A 128 -8.25 -22.85 13.46
C LYS A 128 -8.82 -23.86 14.46
N LYS A 129 -9.07 -25.09 14.01
CA LYS A 129 -9.56 -26.18 14.86
C LYS A 129 -8.39 -26.77 15.63
N VAL A 130 -8.52 -26.80 16.94
CA VAL A 130 -7.58 -27.45 17.85
C VAL A 130 -7.92 -28.93 17.96
N THR A 131 -6.92 -29.81 17.93
CA THR A 131 -7.09 -31.26 18.15
C THR A 131 -7.49 -31.56 19.61
N ASN A 132 -7.85 -32.81 19.91
CA ASN A 132 -8.07 -33.22 21.31
C ASN A 132 -6.79 -33.05 22.15
N GLU A 133 -5.64 -33.38 21.57
CA GLU A 133 -4.34 -33.22 22.20
C GLU A 133 -4.04 -31.75 22.51
N GLY A 134 -4.23 -30.84 21.55
CA GLY A 134 -4.05 -29.41 21.79
C GLY A 134 -4.96 -28.85 22.90
N ARG A 135 -6.19 -29.37 23.05
CA ARG A 135 -7.07 -29.00 24.17
C ARG A 135 -6.52 -29.48 25.52
N ILE A 136 -6.01 -30.71 25.58
CA ILE A 136 -5.39 -31.26 26.79
C ILE A 136 -4.15 -30.44 27.19
N LEU A 137 -3.30 -30.11 26.21
CA LEU A 137 -2.13 -29.25 26.42
C LEU A 137 -2.53 -27.86 26.94
N ALA A 138 -3.59 -27.26 26.38
CA ALA A 138 -4.10 -25.97 26.84
C ALA A 138 -4.59 -26.03 28.29
N VAL A 139 -5.27 -27.12 28.69
CA VAL A 139 -5.69 -27.33 30.10
C VAL A 139 -4.47 -27.45 31.01
N LEU A 140 -3.46 -28.22 30.62
CA LEU A 140 -2.23 -28.39 31.40
C LEU A 140 -1.49 -27.06 31.57
N LYS A 141 -1.32 -26.30 30.47
CA LYS A 141 -0.73 -24.95 30.48
C LYS A 141 -1.50 -24.01 31.41
N ASN A 142 -2.83 -23.99 31.34
CA ASN A 142 -3.64 -23.12 32.18
C ASN A 142 -3.53 -23.48 33.67
N LYS A 143 -3.45 -24.78 34.00
CA LYS A 143 -3.21 -25.24 35.36
C LYS A 143 -1.84 -24.78 35.87
N MET A 144 -0.80 -24.90 35.04
CA MET A 144 0.54 -24.41 35.34
C MET A 144 0.53 -22.90 35.59
N LEU A 145 -0.02 -22.13 34.65
CA LEU A 145 -0.08 -20.67 34.73
C LEU A 145 -0.87 -20.19 35.95
N GLY A 146 -1.96 -20.86 36.31
CA GLY A 146 -2.73 -20.51 37.51
C GLY A 146 -1.90 -20.66 38.79
N GLU A 147 -1.07 -21.69 38.87
CA GLU A 147 -0.20 -21.90 40.02
C GLU A 147 1.01 -20.95 40.04
N VAL A 148 1.63 -20.70 38.87
CA VAL A 148 2.71 -19.70 38.75
C VAL A 148 2.20 -18.30 39.10
N ASP A 149 1.01 -17.92 38.64
CA ASP A 149 0.38 -16.64 38.96
C ASP A 149 0.06 -16.48 40.45
N ARG A 150 -0.34 -17.58 41.11
CA ARG A 150 -0.61 -17.59 42.55
C ARG A 150 0.67 -17.36 43.35
N LEU A 151 1.77 -17.97 42.92
CA LEU A 151 3.08 -17.88 43.56
C LEU A 151 3.81 -16.57 43.21
N ASN A 152 3.53 -16.00 42.03
CA ASN A 152 4.11 -14.75 41.56
C ASN A 152 3.05 -13.84 40.91
N PRO A 153 2.34 -13.02 41.72
CA PRO A 153 1.35 -12.07 41.20
C PRO A 153 1.93 -11.00 40.27
N ASP A 154 3.20 -10.65 40.41
CA ASP A 154 3.88 -9.71 39.50
C ASP A 154 4.03 -10.31 38.09
N TYR A 155 4.26 -11.62 38.00
CA TYR A 155 4.26 -12.34 36.72
C TYR A 155 2.88 -12.33 36.07
N LYS A 156 1.81 -12.54 36.84
CA LYS A 156 0.43 -12.40 36.34
C LYS A 156 0.19 -11.01 35.75
N ALA A 157 0.55 -9.96 36.48
CA ALA A 157 0.40 -8.58 36.03
C ALA A 157 1.19 -8.30 34.73
N ALA A 158 2.44 -8.78 34.66
CA ALA A 158 3.26 -8.67 33.46
C ALA A 158 2.62 -9.34 32.24
N ARG A 159 2.13 -10.58 32.40
CA ARG A 159 1.44 -11.31 31.32
C ARG A 159 0.15 -10.64 30.87
N GLN A 160 -0.63 -10.09 31.81
CA GLN A 160 -1.87 -9.39 31.48
C GLN A 160 -1.61 -8.09 30.71
N ALA A 161 -0.58 -7.33 31.09
CA ALA A 161 -0.18 -6.13 30.37
C ALA A 161 0.26 -6.46 28.93
N PHE A 162 1.03 -7.53 28.74
CA PHE A 162 1.41 -8.01 27.42
C PHE A 162 0.21 -8.52 26.62
N ALA A 163 -0.68 -9.31 27.24
CA ALA A 163 -1.89 -9.83 26.60
C ALA A 163 -2.81 -8.70 26.10
N GLY A 164 -2.94 -7.60 26.84
CA GLY A 164 -3.70 -6.43 26.40
C GLY A 164 -3.16 -5.82 25.11
N GLN A 165 -1.84 -5.86 24.90
CA GLN A 165 -1.20 -5.36 23.67
C GLN A 165 -1.28 -6.38 22.54
N ALA A 166 -1.11 -7.66 22.82
CA ALA A 166 -1.33 -8.74 21.85
C ALA A 166 -2.75 -8.71 21.28
N GLN A 167 -3.75 -8.40 22.12
CA GLN A 167 -5.14 -8.21 21.67
C GLN A 167 -5.31 -7.03 20.69
N LEU A 168 -4.43 -6.02 20.73
CA LEU A 168 -4.44 -4.94 19.73
C LEU A 168 -3.89 -5.43 18.39
N ASP A 169 -2.86 -6.29 18.38
CA ASP A 169 -2.36 -6.94 17.16
C ASP A 169 -3.41 -7.90 16.58
N ASP A 170 -4.04 -8.74 17.43
CA ASP A 170 -5.14 -9.63 17.02
C ASP A 170 -6.31 -8.83 16.40
N ALA A 171 -6.65 -7.69 17.00
CA ALA A 171 -7.70 -6.84 16.46
C ALA A 171 -7.32 -6.22 15.11
N LEU A 172 -6.06 -5.79 14.97
CA LEU A 172 -5.49 -5.30 13.70
C LEU A 172 -5.52 -6.37 12.62
N GLU A 173 -5.15 -7.62 12.92
CA GLU A 173 -5.25 -8.75 12.00
C GLU A 173 -6.70 -9.10 11.66
N ALA A 174 -7.61 -9.10 12.65
CA ALA A 174 -9.04 -9.29 12.40
C ALA A 174 -9.58 -8.22 11.44
N GLY A 175 -9.15 -6.97 11.60
CA GLY A 175 -9.42 -5.89 10.67
C GLY A 175 -8.96 -6.19 9.24
N ARG A 176 -7.78 -6.81 9.08
CA ARG A 176 -7.25 -7.20 7.77
C ARG A 176 -8.09 -8.30 7.10
N ASP A 177 -8.73 -9.14 7.90
CA ASP A 177 -9.62 -10.20 7.42
C ASP A 177 -11.09 -9.76 7.28
N VAL A 178 -11.38 -8.44 7.37
CA VAL A 178 -12.73 -7.86 7.27
C VAL A 178 -13.51 -8.31 6.03
N PHE A 179 -12.85 -8.58 4.90
CA PHE A 179 -13.52 -9.04 3.67
C PHE A 179 -13.56 -10.55 3.47
N LYS A 180 -12.86 -11.32 4.31
CA LYS A 180 -12.85 -12.79 4.28
C LYS A 180 -13.85 -13.38 5.27
N ALA A 181 -14.08 -12.72 6.40
CA ALA A 181 -14.97 -13.19 7.44
C ALA A 181 -16.45 -13.09 7.06
N SER A 182 -17.26 -14.04 7.54
CA SER A 182 -18.73 -13.94 7.49
C SER A 182 -19.21 -12.83 8.44
N PRO A 183 -20.39 -12.23 8.22
CA PRO A 183 -20.79 -11.03 8.94
C PRO A 183 -21.22 -11.33 10.36
N GLU A 184 -21.84 -12.48 10.60
CA GLU A 184 -22.18 -12.91 11.95
C GLU A 184 -20.92 -13.22 12.77
N ALA A 185 -19.92 -13.88 12.16
CA ALA A 185 -18.66 -14.18 12.82
C ALA A 185 -17.89 -12.90 13.13
N PHE A 186 -17.73 -12.02 12.14
CA PHE A 186 -17.02 -10.75 12.31
C PHE A 186 -17.69 -9.84 13.32
N LYS A 187 -19.04 -9.72 13.28
CA LYS A 187 -19.80 -8.96 14.27
C LYS A 187 -19.58 -9.50 15.68
N ARG A 188 -19.55 -10.83 15.86
CA ARG A 188 -19.28 -11.45 17.17
C ARG A 188 -17.88 -11.08 17.68
N THR A 189 -16.87 -11.08 16.80
CA THR A 189 -15.52 -10.66 17.14
C THR A 189 -15.49 -9.19 17.58
N VAL A 190 -16.10 -8.29 16.81
CA VAL A 190 -16.02 -6.84 17.05
C VAL A 190 -16.85 -6.39 18.27
N VAL A 191 -17.95 -7.08 18.61
CA VAL A 191 -18.75 -6.76 19.81
C VAL A 191 -17.94 -6.93 21.10
N GLY A 192 -17.03 -7.90 21.15
CA GLY A 192 -16.15 -8.12 22.29
C GLY A 192 -14.97 -7.16 22.38
N MET A 193 -14.75 -6.31 21.37
CA MET A 193 -13.59 -5.43 21.32
C MET A 193 -13.77 -4.17 22.17
N THR A 194 -12.69 -3.75 22.84
CA THR A 194 -12.56 -2.42 23.44
C THR A 194 -12.42 -1.34 22.36
N ASP A 195 -12.56 -0.06 22.72
CA ASP A 195 -12.43 1.02 21.74
C ASP A 195 -11.02 1.10 21.12
N ALA A 196 -9.99 0.78 21.90
CA ALA A 196 -8.63 0.66 21.41
C ALA A 196 -8.48 -0.49 20.41
N GLN A 197 -9.05 -1.67 20.70
CA GLN A 197 -9.06 -2.81 19.78
C GLN A 197 -9.84 -2.50 18.50
N LYS A 198 -11.00 -1.83 18.59
CA LYS A 198 -11.76 -1.38 17.42
C LYS A 198 -10.96 -0.37 16.59
N ALA A 199 -10.18 0.52 17.22
CA ALA A 199 -9.27 1.41 16.50
C ALA A 199 -8.19 0.62 15.75
N SER A 200 -7.55 -0.37 16.38
CA SER A 200 -6.59 -1.26 15.71
C SER A 200 -7.21 -2.04 14.55
N ALA A 201 -8.41 -2.60 14.73
CA ALA A 201 -9.16 -3.29 13.67
C ALA A 201 -9.53 -2.35 12.52
N ARG A 202 -9.83 -1.09 12.81
CA ARG A 202 -10.02 -0.04 11.80
C ARG A 202 -8.76 0.15 10.96
N VAL A 203 -7.56 0.18 11.56
CA VAL A 203 -6.29 0.28 10.80
C VAL A 203 -6.12 -0.90 9.83
N GLY A 204 -6.32 -2.13 10.29
CA GLY A 204 -6.20 -3.33 9.44
C GLY A 204 -7.21 -3.36 8.29
N ALA A 205 -8.44 -2.90 8.55
CA ALA A 205 -9.48 -2.79 7.53
C ALA A 205 -9.17 -1.70 6.49
N ALA A 206 -8.58 -0.58 6.92
CA ALA A 206 -8.14 0.52 6.06
C ALA A 206 -7.12 0.05 5.03
N GLU A 207 -6.10 -0.68 5.49
CA GLU A 207 -5.05 -1.21 4.63
C GLU A 207 -5.60 -2.22 3.64
N THR A 208 -6.48 -3.12 4.09
CA THR A 208 -7.11 -4.10 3.20
C THR A 208 -7.99 -3.45 2.14
N LEU A 209 -8.75 -2.42 2.54
CA LEU A 209 -9.57 -1.63 1.62
C LEU A 209 -8.69 -0.91 0.59
N ARG A 210 -7.60 -0.28 1.02
CA ARG A 210 -6.63 0.35 0.12
C ARG A 210 -6.04 -0.68 -0.85
N ALA A 211 -5.54 -1.81 -0.35
CA ALA A 211 -4.95 -2.85 -1.18
C ALA A 211 -5.92 -3.38 -2.24
N GLN A 212 -7.20 -3.56 -1.90
CA GLN A 212 -8.22 -4.02 -2.85
C GLN A 212 -8.57 -2.95 -3.91
N ILE A 213 -8.58 -1.68 -3.52
CA ILE A 213 -8.77 -0.55 -4.42
C ILE A 213 -7.57 -0.41 -5.37
N ASP A 214 -6.35 -0.49 -4.87
CA ASP A 214 -5.12 -0.37 -5.67
C ASP A 214 -4.99 -1.54 -6.67
N ALA A 215 -5.27 -2.77 -6.24
CA ALA A 215 -5.24 -3.96 -7.09
C ALA A 215 -6.21 -3.90 -8.29
N THR A 216 -7.24 -3.05 -8.22
CA THR A 216 -8.27 -2.89 -9.25
C THR A 216 -8.12 -1.60 -10.06
N GLY A 217 -6.95 -0.96 -9.98
CA GLY A 217 -6.65 0.29 -10.69
C GLY A 217 -7.27 1.54 -10.06
N ALA A 218 -7.81 1.41 -8.84
CA ALA A 218 -8.37 2.48 -8.02
C ALA A 218 -9.36 3.37 -8.80
N THR A 219 -10.25 2.73 -9.55
CA THR A 219 -11.32 3.40 -10.32
C THR A 219 -12.61 3.53 -9.50
N ASN A 220 -13.57 4.34 -9.94
CA ASN A 220 -14.90 4.38 -9.31
C ASN A 220 -15.58 3.00 -9.30
N ASN A 221 -15.36 2.20 -10.34
CA ASN A 221 -15.88 0.84 -10.44
C ASN A 221 -15.29 -0.10 -9.37
N ALA A 222 -14.03 0.11 -8.97
CA ALA A 222 -13.40 -0.66 -7.88
C ALA A 222 -14.12 -0.44 -6.55
N VAL A 223 -14.34 0.82 -6.19
CA VAL A 223 -15.05 1.20 -4.97
C VAL A 223 -16.48 0.68 -5.00
N LEU A 224 -17.20 0.91 -6.10
CA LEU A 224 -18.55 0.38 -6.30
C LEU A 224 -18.59 -1.14 -6.10
N ARG A 225 -17.64 -1.90 -6.65
CA ARG A 225 -17.62 -3.36 -6.53
C ARG A 225 -17.49 -3.86 -5.09
N ILE A 226 -16.75 -3.15 -4.24
CA ILE A 226 -16.60 -3.48 -2.81
C ILE A 226 -17.91 -3.17 -2.07
N PHE A 227 -18.44 -1.97 -2.25
CA PHE A 227 -19.66 -1.52 -1.56
C PHE A 227 -20.96 -2.11 -2.13
N SER A 228 -20.92 -2.74 -3.30
CA SER A 228 -22.05 -3.50 -3.86
C SER A 228 -22.26 -4.85 -3.18
N LYS A 229 -21.28 -5.35 -2.43
CA LYS A 229 -21.39 -6.62 -1.69
C LYS A 229 -21.96 -6.35 -0.30
N PRO A 230 -23.22 -6.75 0.00
CA PRO A 230 -23.86 -6.46 1.30
C PRO A 230 -23.05 -7.02 2.47
N GLN A 231 -22.40 -8.16 2.24
CA GLN A 231 -21.49 -8.81 3.16
C GLN A 231 -20.35 -7.90 3.65
N GLN A 232 -19.61 -7.33 2.70
CA GLN A 232 -18.44 -6.51 2.98
C GLN A 232 -18.85 -5.19 3.65
N VAL A 233 -19.99 -4.62 3.22
CA VAL A 233 -20.56 -3.41 3.82
C VAL A 233 -20.94 -3.64 5.28
N ARG A 234 -21.59 -4.77 5.62
CA ARG A 234 -21.95 -5.11 7.00
C ARG A 234 -20.72 -5.27 7.89
N ASN A 235 -19.66 -5.90 7.38
CA ASN A 235 -18.40 -6.07 8.11
C ASN A 235 -17.73 -4.72 8.37
N LEU A 236 -17.62 -3.87 7.34
CA LEU A 236 -17.08 -2.53 7.50
C LEU A 236 -17.90 -1.70 8.49
N GLN A 237 -19.23 -1.77 8.40
CA GLN A 237 -20.13 -1.06 9.32
C GLN A 237 -19.93 -1.49 10.77
N ALA A 238 -19.66 -2.77 11.03
CA ALA A 238 -19.45 -3.28 12.38
C ALA A 238 -18.24 -2.66 13.10
N LEU A 239 -17.25 -2.15 12.35
CA LEU A 239 -16.07 -1.46 12.90
C LEU A 239 -16.35 -0.02 13.35
N PHE A 240 -17.50 0.53 13.02
CA PHE A 240 -17.87 1.89 13.42
C PHE A 240 -18.74 1.88 14.67
N GLU A 241 -18.51 2.87 15.53
CA GLU A 241 -19.30 3.10 16.75
C GLU A 241 -20.76 3.39 16.41
N THR A 242 -21.00 4.13 15.32
CA THR A 242 -22.34 4.52 14.92
C THR A 242 -22.58 4.35 13.41
N PRO A 243 -23.82 4.05 12.99
CA PRO A 243 -24.19 4.01 11.57
C PRO A 243 -23.91 5.32 10.82
N GLU A 244 -23.99 6.46 11.50
CA GLU A 244 -23.77 7.79 10.93
C GLU A 244 -22.31 7.97 10.52
N LYS A 245 -21.35 7.57 11.37
CA LYS A 245 -19.92 7.63 11.04
C LYS A 245 -19.60 6.75 9.83
N PHE A 246 -20.24 5.58 9.73
CA PHE A 246 -20.10 4.72 8.54
C PHE A 246 -20.71 5.36 7.28
N ALA A 247 -21.86 6.02 7.40
CA ALA A 247 -22.50 6.70 6.28
C ALA A 247 -21.65 7.88 5.77
N GLU A 248 -21.05 8.65 6.68
CA GLU A 248 -20.10 9.72 6.36
C GLU A 248 -18.87 9.18 5.64
N PHE A 249 -18.26 8.12 6.18
CA PHE A 249 -17.15 7.41 5.55
C PHE A 249 -17.49 7.02 4.10
N ARG A 250 -18.61 6.33 3.93
CA ARG A 250 -19.09 5.85 2.63
C ARG A 250 -19.24 7.03 1.65
N LYS A 251 -19.82 8.14 2.10
CA LYS A 251 -20.00 9.36 1.31
C LYS A 251 -18.65 9.92 0.85
N THR A 252 -17.67 10.02 1.75
CA THR A 252 -16.34 10.56 1.46
C THR A 252 -15.60 9.71 0.43
N ILE A 253 -15.61 8.38 0.59
CA ILE A 253 -14.96 7.45 -0.34
C ILE A 253 -15.59 7.52 -1.73
N PHE A 254 -16.93 7.53 -1.84
CA PHE A 254 -17.59 7.66 -3.14
C PHE A 254 -17.33 9.01 -3.81
N ALA A 255 -17.29 10.10 -3.03
CA ALA A 255 -16.97 11.42 -3.56
C ALA A 255 -15.57 11.46 -4.17
N GLU A 256 -14.59 10.85 -3.51
CA GLU A 256 -13.22 10.80 -4.01
C GLU A 256 -13.07 9.87 -5.22
N ALA A 257 -13.74 8.72 -5.20
CA ALA A 257 -13.77 7.78 -6.32
C ALA A 257 -14.36 8.41 -7.59
N ARG A 258 -15.43 9.21 -7.47
CA ARG A 258 -16.03 9.96 -8.58
C ARG A 258 -15.07 11.03 -9.11
N LYS A 259 -14.46 11.84 -8.23
CA LYS A 259 -13.48 12.87 -8.64
C LYS A 259 -12.35 12.26 -9.46
N ARG A 260 -11.85 11.09 -9.03
CA ARG A 260 -10.80 10.37 -9.76
C ARG A 260 -11.26 9.88 -11.13
N ALA A 261 -12.46 9.30 -11.23
CA ALA A 261 -13.01 8.89 -12.52
C ALA A 261 -13.20 10.07 -13.48
N THR A 262 -13.71 11.20 -13.01
CA THR A 262 -13.83 12.43 -13.82
C THR A 262 -12.46 12.91 -14.29
N TYR A 263 -11.45 12.94 -13.41
CA TYR A 263 -10.10 13.34 -13.80
C TYR A 263 -9.49 12.37 -14.83
N GLN A 264 -9.66 11.05 -14.65
CA GLN A 264 -9.21 10.04 -15.61
C GLN A 264 -9.93 10.19 -16.96
N ALA A 265 -11.22 10.51 -16.98
CA ALA A 265 -11.95 10.77 -18.22
C ALA A 265 -11.43 12.03 -18.93
N VAL A 266 -11.14 13.11 -18.21
CA VAL A 266 -10.57 14.34 -18.77
C VAL A 266 -9.14 14.10 -19.28
N LYS A 267 -8.32 13.33 -18.56
CA LYS A 267 -6.95 12.97 -18.98
C LYS A 267 -6.95 11.94 -20.12
N GLY A 268 -7.84 10.96 -20.12
CA GLY A 268 -7.99 9.98 -21.20
C GLY A 268 -8.52 10.61 -22.48
N ASN A 269 -9.27 11.70 -22.36
CA ASN A 269 -9.72 12.52 -23.49
C ASN A 269 -8.70 13.62 -23.88
N SER A 270 -7.48 13.58 -23.36
CA SER A 270 -6.43 14.51 -23.80
C SER A 270 -6.02 14.19 -25.24
N THR A 271 -5.71 15.24 -25.98
CA THR A 271 -5.34 15.24 -27.40
C THR A 271 -4.28 14.20 -27.76
N THR A 272 -3.44 13.77 -26.82
CA THR A 272 -2.36 12.80 -27.04
C THR A 272 -2.84 11.37 -27.29
N VAL A 273 -3.91 10.91 -26.62
CA VAL A 273 -4.48 9.57 -26.87
C VAL A 273 -5.31 9.58 -28.16
N ARG A 274 -6.03 10.68 -28.42
CA ARG A 274 -6.71 10.90 -29.70
C ARG A 274 -5.69 10.95 -30.85
N GLN A 275 -4.59 11.68 -30.70
CA GLN A 275 -3.49 11.71 -31.67
C GLN A 275 -2.84 10.33 -31.88
N ALA A 276 -2.71 9.51 -30.83
CA ALA A 276 -2.18 8.15 -30.95
C ALA A 276 -3.14 7.19 -31.66
N ALA A 277 -4.45 7.31 -31.40
CA ALA A 277 -5.49 6.56 -32.10
C ALA A 277 -5.66 7.03 -33.55
N ASP A 278 -5.66 8.35 -33.79
CA ASP A 278 -5.69 8.97 -35.11
C ASP A 278 -4.44 8.60 -35.94
N MET A 279 -3.27 8.43 -35.31
CA MET A 279 -2.05 7.92 -35.97
C MET A 279 -2.13 6.41 -36.31
N ALA A 280 -2.80 5.62 -35.48
CA ALA A 280 -3.00 4.19 -35.72
C ALA A 280 -4.04 3.95 -36.83
N ASP A 281 -5.14 4.70 -36.80
CA ASP A 281 -6.22 4.66 -37.80
C ASP A 281 -5.80 5.28 -39.14
N ALA A 282 -4.81 6.18 -39.15
CA ALA A 282 -4.18 6.69 -40.37
C ALA A 282 -3.18 5.70 -41.02
N GLY A 283 -3.06 4.46 -40.52
CA GLY A 283 -2.27 3.39 -41.14
C GLY A 283 -0.77 3.38 -40.80
N GLY A 284 -0.34 4.11 -39.76
CA GLY A 284 1.08 4.34 -39.43
C GLY A 284 1.86 3.19 -38.79
N LEU A 285 1.44 1.93 -38.94
CA LEU A 285 2.17 0.79 -38.35
C LEU A 285 3.56 0.56 -38.99
N GLN A 286 3.79 1.04 -40.22
CA GLN A 286 5.11 0.99 -40.87
C GLN A 286 6.02 2.19 -40.52
N GLU A 287 5.45 3.37 -40.25
CA GLU A 287 6.22 4.60 -40.00
C GLU A 287 6.67 4.75 -38.53
N GLY A 288 5.98 4.08 -37.58
CA GLY A 288 6.41 4.03 -36.18
C GLY A 288 7.73 3.28 -35.94
N LEU A 289 8.09 2.35 -36.83
CA LEU A 289 9.33 1.56 -36.75
C LEU A 289 10.56 2.33 -37.23
N GLU A 290 10.41 3.26 -38.18
CA GLU A 290 11.51 4.12 -38.63
C GLU A 290 11.79 5.28 -37.66
N LEU A 291 10.76 5.78 -36.96
CA LEU A 291 10.90 6.79 -35.92
C LEU A 291 11.80 6.32 -34.77
N ALA A 292 11.67 5.05 -34.37
CA ALA A 292 12.51 4.43 -33.34
C ALA A 292 13.97 4.26 -33.79
N LYS A 293 14.23 4.09 -35.09
CA LYS A 293 15.59 3.95 -35.66
C LYS A 293 16.27 5.30 -35.94
N GLY A 294 15.52 6.34 -36.24
CA GLY A 294 16.05 7.69 -36.49
C GLY A 294 16.59 8.40 -35.25
N VAL A 295 16.02 8.12 -34.07
CA VAL A 295 16.52 8.65 -32.79
C VAL A 295 17.87 8.01 -32.40
N ALA A 296 18.12 6.77 -32.81
CA ALA A 296 19.37 6.05 -32.52
C ALA A 296 20.56 6.50 -33.39
N THR A 297 20.33 7.24 -34.49
CA THR A 297 21.37 7.55 -35.49
C THR A 297 21.66 9.05 -35.67
N GLY A 298 21.08 9.93 -34.85
CA GLY A 298 21.59 11.30 -34.65
C GLY A 298 21.60 12.22 -35.88
N ARG A 299 20.61 12.13 -36.80
CA ARG A 299 20.52 13.02 -37.97
C ARG A 299 19.30 13.97 -37.90
N PRO A 300 19.47 15.30 -37.72
CA PRO A 300 18.39 16.22 -37.38
C PRO A 300 17.72 16.96 -38.57
N ILE A 301 17.77 16.44 -39.80
CA ILE A 301 17.35 17.25 -40.98
C ILE A 301 15.89 16.99 -41.41
N ASN A 302 15.29 15.83 -41.13
CA ASN A 302 13.94 15.50 -41.60
C ASN A 302 12.79 15.98 -40.68
N ALA A 303 13.06 16.23 -39.40
CA ALA A 303 12.03 16.66 -38.44
C ALA A 303 11.49 18.08 -38.72
N THR A 304 12.32 18.96 -39.30
CA THR A 304 11.97 20.36 -39.55
C THR A 304 11.01 20.53 -40.74
N LEU A 305 11.14 19.69 -41.76
CA LEU A 305 10.30 19.72 -42.97
C LEU A 305 8.86 19.26 -42.69
N GLN A 306 8.70 18.19 -41.89
CA GLN A 306 7.40 17.65 -41.53
C GLN A 306 6.60 18.58 -40.61
N TRP A 307 7.28 19.32 -39.72
CA TRP A 307 6.61 20.25 -38.81
C TRP A 307 6.04 21.48 -39.54
N VAL A 308 6.79 22.04 -40.50
CA VAL A 308 6.34 23.19 -41.30
C VAL A 308 5.18 22.79 -42.22
N GLY A 309 5.26 21.64 -42.88
CA GLY A 309 4.17 21.12 -43.72
C GLY A 309 2.88 20.85 -42.93
N SER A 310 3.00 20.33 -41.70
CA SER A 310 1.85 20.04 -40.84
C SER A 310 1.15 21.32 -40.34
N ARG A 311 1.89 22.41 -40.12
CA ARG A 311 1.32 23.70 -39.72
C ARG A 311 0.63 24.43 -40.87
N LEU A 312 1.16 24.33 -42.09
CA LEU A 312 0.51 24.87 -43.30
C LEU A 312 -0.82 24.15 -43.61
N LYS A 313 -0.90 22.84 -43.35
CA LYS A 313 -2.15 22.06 -43.47
C LYS A 313 -3.20 22.48 -42.42
N MET A 314 -2.78 22.81 -41.19
CA MET A 314 -3.69 23.26 -40.12
C MET A 314 -4.29 24.66 -40.34
N LEU A 315 -3.68 25.49 -41.19
CA LEU A 315 -4.19 26.84 -41.49
C LEU A 315 -5.40 26.86 -42.43
N GLY A 316 -5.75 25.71 -43.03
CA GLY A 316 -6.92 25.54 -43.90
C GLY A 316 -6.77 26.25 -45.25
N GLY A 317 -6.94 25.50 -46.36
CA GLY A 317 -6.93 26.06 -47.71
C GLY A 317 -5.70 25.76 -48.58
N PHE A 318 -4.81 24.86 -48.15
CA PHE A 318 -3.73 24.32 -48.98
C PHE A 318 -3.85 22.79 -49.04
N THR A 319 -3.71 22.20 -50.23
CA THR A 319 -3.61 20.74 -50.33
C THR A 319 -2.25 20.28 -49.77
N PRO A 320 -2.16 19.04 -49.27
CA PRO A 320 -0.93 18.50 -48.70
C PRO A 320 0.31 18.62 -49.59
N GLU A 321 0.11 18.59 -50.90
CA GLU A 321 1.14 18.64 -51.93
C GLU A 321 1.68 20.07 -52.10
N VAL A 322 0.78 21.08 -52.09
CA VAL A 322 1.13 22.50 -52.19
C VAL A 322 1.86 22.98 -50.93
N ALA A 323 1.43 22.52 -49.75
CA ALA A 323 2.11 22.86 -48.49
C ALA A 323 3.56 22.32 -48.45
N ASN A 324 3.79 21.11 -48.98
CA ASN A 324 5.11 20.50 -49.02
C ASN A 324 6.01 21.11 -50.11
N SER A 325 5.47 21.50 -51.26
CA SER A 325 6.26 22.17 -52.31
C SER A 325 6.73 23.56 -51.89
N VAL A 326 5.85 24.33 -51.24
CA VAL A 326 6.17 25.65 -50.66
C VAL A 326 7.23 25.54 -49.57
N ALA A 327 7.13 24.55 -48.68
CA ALA A 327 8.13 24.30 -47.65
C ALA A 327 9.51 23.92 -48.23
N LYS A 328 9.53 23.09 -49.29
CA LYS A 328 10.77 22.73 -49.99
C LYS A 328 11.40 23.92 -50.72
N GLN A 329 10.61 24.71 -51.44
CA GLN A 329 11.11 25.90 -52.14
C GLN A 329 11.67 26.96 -51.20
N LEU A 330 10.98 27.24 -50.08
CA LEU A 330 11.45 28.20 -49.07
C LEU A 330 12.77 27.79 -48.40
N MET A 331 12.99 26.48 -48.20
CA MET A 331 14.25 25.98 -47.63
C MET A 331 15.37 25.87 -48.67
N ALA A 332 15.03 25.67 -49.94
CA ALA A 332 16.02 25.60 -51.01
C ALA A 332 16.63 26.97 -51.36
N SER A 333 15.88 28.07 -51.16
CA SER A 333 16.34 29.42 -51.51
C SER A 333 17.26 30.07 -50.48
N GLU A 334 17.01 29.94 -49.17
CA GLU A 334 17.97 30.37 -48.12
C GLU A 334 17.75 29.63 -46.78
N PRO A 335 18.81 29.15 -46.09
CA PRO A 335 18.72 28.49 -44.78
C PRO A 335 18.18 29.38 -43.64
N GLY A 336 18.14 30.70 -43.83
CA GLY A 336 17.61 31.68 -42.88
C GLY A 336 16.15 32.09 -43.13
N ALA A 337 15.63 31.88 -44.35
CA ALA A 337 14.31 32.34 -44.76
C ALA A 337 13.17 31.67 -43.98
N ALA A 338 13.36 30.41 -43.55
CA ALA A 338 12.38 29.72 -42.72
C ALA A 338 12.13 30.45 -41.38
N ARG A 339 13.17 31.01 -40.77
CA ARG A 339 13.04 31.76 -39.49
C ARG A 339 12.37 33.12 -39.68
N SER A 340 12.67 33.82 -40.78
CA SER A 340 12.03 35.12 -41.08
C SER A 340 10.54 34.95 -41.44
N VAL A 341 10.19 33.89 -42.18
CA VAL A 341 8.79 33.53 -42.44
C VAL A 341 8.04 33.18 -41.15
N LEU A 342 8.64 32.39 -40.26
CA LEU A 342 8.03 32.01 -38.97
C LEU A 342 7.78 33.22 -38.06
N SER A 343 8.76 34.12 -37.92
CA SER A 343 8.61 35.32 -37.09
C SER A 343 7.56 36.30 -37.63
N ASN A 344 7.40 36.40 -38.96
CA ASN A 344 6.35 37.22 -39.56
C ASN A 344 4.96 36.59 -39.42
N ILE A 345 4.84 35.26 -39.55
CA ILE A 345 3.56 34.55 -39.29
C ILE A 345 3.15 34.70 -37.83
N GLN A 346 4.07 34.58 -36.88
CA GLN A 346 3.79 34.81 -35.46
C GLN A 346 3.32 36.25 -35.17
N ARG A 347 3.90 37.26 -35.82
CA ARG A 347 3.41 38.64 -35.71
C ARG A 347 1.99 38.78 -36.22
N ILE A 348 1.65 38.11 -37.33
CA ILE A 348 0.29 38.16 -37.89
C ILE A 348 -0.72 37.46 -36.97
N GLU A 349 -0.33 36.35 -36.32
CA GLU A 349 -1.16 35.68 -35.33
C GLU A 349 -1.42 36.55 -34.09
N GLN A 350 -0.43 37.34 -33.68
CA GLN A 350 -0.52 38.24 -32.51
C GLN A 350 -1.35 39.51 -32.78
N MET A 351 -1.67 39.85 -34.04
CA MET A 351 -2.56 40.97 -34.33
C MET A 351 -3.98 40.69 -33.82
N GLN A 352 -4.61 41.66 -33.14
CA GLN A 352 -6.00 41.55 -32.68
C GLN A 352 -7.01 41.86 -33.79
N VAL A 353 -6.92 41.13 -34.91
CA VAL A 353 -7.81 41.25 -36.06
C VAL A 353 -8.62 39.97 -36.27
N SER A 354 -9.67 40.02 -37.09
CA SER A 354 -10.52 38.85 -37.33
C SER A 354 -9.77 37.70 -38.00
N ALA A 355 -10.24 36.46 -37.82
CA ALA A 355 -9.59 35.28 -38.40
C ALA A 355 -9.47 35.34 -39.93
N GLU A 356 -10.44 35.97 -40.60
CA GLU A 356 -10.41 36.19 -42.05
C GLU A 356 -9.31 37.18 -42.46
N GLN A 357 -9.16 38.28 -41.71
CA GLN A 357 -8.11 39.27 -41.95
C GLN A 357 -6.70 38.68 -41.71
N LYS A 358 -6.54 37.80 -40.72
CA LYS A 358 -5.29 37.07 -40.50
C LYS A 358 -4.97 36.15 -41.67
N ARG A 359 -5.96 35.38 -42.16
CA ARG A 359 -5.79 34.51 -43.32
C ARG A 359 -5.36 35.28 -44.57
N GLN A 360 -6.01 36.41 -44.86
CA GLN A 360 -5.65 37.27 -45.99
C GLN A 360 -4.23 37.86 -45.84
N ALA A 361 -3.85 38.29 -44.64
CA ALA A 361 -2.51 38.82 -44.37
C ALA A 361 -1.42 37.74 -44.52
N VAL A 362 -1.65 36.52 -44.04
CA VAL A 362 -0.73 35.39 -44.22
C VAL A 362 -0.61 35.02 -45.70
N GLN A 363 -1.72 34.94 -46.43
CA GLN A 363 -1.70 34.65 -47.87
C GLN A 363 -0.95 35.71 -48.67
N ALA A 364 -1.18 37.00 -48.37
CA ALA A 364 -0.48 38.11 -49.03
C ALA A 364 1.03 38.17 -48.68
N PHE A 365 1.41 37.78 -47.46
CA PHE A 365 2.83 37.68 -47.08
C PHE A 365 3.52 36.53 -47.81
N LEU A 366 2.90 35.36 -47.85
CA LEU A 366 3.45 34.17 -48.51
C LEU A 366 3.56 34.36 -50.03
N SER A 367 2.57 35.00 -50.67
CA SER A 367 2.63 35.29 -52.10
C SER A 367 3.78 36.25 -52.44
N ARG A 368 4.01 37.28 -51.61
CA ARG A 368 5.17 38.19 -51.76
C ARG A 368 6.50 37.48 -51.50
N ALA A 369 6.58 36.64 -50.47
CA ALA A 369 7.79 35.89 -50.14
C ALA A 369 8.18 34.90 -51.26
N LEU A 370 7.19 34.26 -51.88
CA LEU A 370 7.41 33.38 -53.03
C LEU A 370 7.78 34.15 -54.31
N ALA A 371 7.21 35.34 -54.53
CA ALA A 371 7.57 36.19 -55.68
C ALA A 371 9.01 36.73 -55.57
N ILE A 372 9.47 37.08 -54.37
CA ILE A 372 10.85 37.54 -54.12
C ILE A 372 11.86 36.38 -54.26
N GLY A 373 11.50 35.18 -53.78
CA GLY A 373 12.33 33.97 -53.93
C GLY A 373 12.44 33.46 -55.37
N GLY A 374 11.40 33.65 -56.18
CA GLY A 374 11.41 33.29 -57.61
C GLY A 374 12.16 34.28 -58.51
N GLY A 375 12.23 35.56 -58.14
CA GLY A 375 12.85 36.62 -58.95
C GLY A 375 14.38 36.60 -58.99
N MET A 376 15.05 35.94 -58.04
CA MET A 376 16.52 35.80 -58.06
C MET A 376 17.02 34.60 -58.87
N ALA A 377 16.16 33.61 -59.15
CA ALA A 377 16.54 32.40 -59.88
C ALA A 377 16.62 32.57 -61.42
N THR A 378 16.17 33.70 -61.97
CA THR A 378 16.20 33.96 -63.42
C THR A 378 17.31 34.91 -63.88
N ALA A 379 18.16 35.42 -62.98
CA ALA A 379 19.24 36.36 -63.33
C ALA A 379 20.63 35.70 -63.48
N GLU A 380 20.79 34.42 -63.14
CA GLU A 380 22.10 33.74 -63.07
C GLU A 380 22.31 32.69 -64.19
N ASN A 381 21.61 32.83 -65.32
CA ASN A 381 21.81 31.95 -66.49
C ASN A 381 21.96 32.72 -67.82
N ALA A 382 22.37 33.99 -67.75
CA ALA A 382 22.71 34.80 -68.92
C ALA A 382 23.98 35.62 -68.67
N ARG A 383 25.13 34.94 -68.54
CA ARG A 383 26.47 35.46 -68.87
C ARG A 383 27.37 34.35 -69.35
#